data_AF-A0A8J6XH47-F1
#
_entry.id   AF-A0A8J6XH47-F1
#
_cell.length_a   1.000
_cell.length_b   1.000
_cell.length_c   1.000
_cell.angle_alpha   90.00
_cell.angle_beta   90.00
_cell.angle_gamma   90.00
#
_symmetry.space_group_name_H-M   'P 1'
#
loop_
_entity.id
_entity.type
_entity.pdbx_description
1 polymer ?
#
loop_
_entity_poly.entity_id
_entity_poly.type
_entity_poly.pdbx_seq_one_letter_code
_entity_poly.pdbx_strand_id
1 'polypeptide(L)'
;MEAEKVGLFIKDKQLIGIDWKGSEPTHKHTFSSGTPEMGVLLQSPRLHILDISPRYIETRDEGEIIGIYESPNGYDMYQTLGKDKVVLRRFYFIYLVDEKNQNLHAKPIVLSIKGIASSKFGEAYKQFQRELEVAFAKYMGSSVAEKCTEFHRLGIFQPTFIPSHEPKDAPNPKDKSWVAVVDSYKSPKPDGSDFLEFFSEEKEAEFETLIQANPEFSHRIGKTSAVVAEHHRLVGVSHEMNALPSAPVHHTAALVTTNSKMENLPY
;
A
#
# COMPACT_ATOMS: atom_id res chain seq x y z
N MET A 1 -2.87 20.15 26.45
CA MET A 1 -3.57 19.66 25.25
C MET A 1 -3.13 18.22 25.05
N GLU A 2 -4.06 17.27 25.03
CA GLU A 2 -3.76 15.92 24.56
C GLU A 2 -3.21 16.04 23.12
N ALA A 3 -2.14 15.32 22.80
CA ALA A 3 -1.65 15.29 21.43
C ALA A 3 -2.78 14.75 20.54
N GLU A 4 -3.03 15.40 19.40
CA GLU A 4 -4.04 14.95 18.45
C GLU A 4 -3.71 13.52 18.00
N LYS A 5 -4.62 12.59 18.29
CA LYS A 5 -4.45 11.18 17.93
C LYS A 5 -4.62 11.04 16.42
N VAL A 6 -3.55 10.67 15.73
CA VAL A 6 -3.58 10.35 14.30
C VAL A 6 -3.46 8.86 14.05
N GLY A 7 -3.92 8.40 12.88
CA GLY A 7 -3.91 7.00 12.49
C GLY A 7 -4.79 6.74 11.28
N LEU A 8 -5.09 5.48 11.02
CA LEU A 8 -6.08 5.09 10.01
C LEU A 8 -7.47 5.25 10.60
N PHE A 9 -8.31 6.07 9.98
CA PHE A 9 -9.68 6.29 10.41
C PHE A 9 -10.66 5.64 9.43
N ILE A 10 -11.48 4.71 9.92
CA ILE A 10 -12.56 4.08 9.15
C ILE A 10 -13.88 4.68 9.61
N LYS A 11 -14.58 5.34 8.69
CA LYS A 11 -15.90 5.93 8.95
C LYS A 11 -16.90 4.84 9.29
N ASP A 12 -17.75 5.08 10.28
CA ASP A 12 -18.81 4.17 10.74
C ASP A 12 -19.66 3.64 9.56
N LYS A 13 -20.13 4.54 8.70
CA LYS A 13 -20.92 4.18 7.50
C LYS A 13 -20.22 3.23 6.52
N GLN A 14 -18.91 3.07 6.58
CA GLN A 14 -18.13 2.17 5.73
C GLN A 14 -17.89 0.80 6.36
N LEU A 15 -18.05 0.67 7.69
CA LEU A 15 -17.82 -0.58 8.42
C LEU A 15 -18.73 -1.72 7.93
N ILE A 16 -20.00 -1.41 7.63
CA ILE A 16 -20.97 -2.37 7.09
C ILE A 16 -20.50 -2.91 5.73
N GLY A 17 -19.96 -2.05 4.85
CA GLY A 17 -19.57 -2.42 3.49
C GLY A 17 -18.42 -3.44 3.41
N ILE A 18 -17.56 -3.43 4.44
CA ILE A 18 -16.38 -4.30 4.56
C ILE A 18 -16.62 -5.50 5.49
N ASP A 19 -17.81 -5.62 6.09
CA ASP A 19 -18.14 -6.62 7.11
C ASP A 19 -17.12 -6.57 8.27
N TRP A 20 -17.05 -5.41 8.92
CA TRP A 20 -16.14 -5.13 10.03
C TRP A 20 -16.43 -6.01 11.25
N LYS A 21 -15.37 -6.56 11.84
CA LYS A 21 -15.38 -7.48 12.99
C LYS A 21 -14.57 -6.94 14.19
N GLY A 22 -14.03 -5.74 14.07
CA GLY A 22 -13.25 -5.10 15.13
C GLY A 22 -14.10 -4.35 16.15
N SER A 23 -13.48 -3.40 16.84
CA SER A 23 -14.15 -2.60 17.85
C SER A 23 -15.22 -1.67 17.28
N GLU A 24 -16.19 -1.34 18.13
CA GLU A 24 -17.24 -0.36 17.83
C GLU A 24 -16.67 1.03 17.53
N PRO A 25 -17.29 1.80 16.61
CA PRO A 25 -16.85 3.15 16.27
C PRO A 25 -17.12 4.12 17.42
N THR A 26 -16.07 4.45 18.17
CA THR A 26 -16.15 5.35 19.34
C THR A 26 -15.44 6.69 19.13
N HIS A 27 -14.73 6.85 18.01
CA HIS A 27 -13.93 8.04 17.75
C HIS A 27 -14.68 9.03 16.86
N LYS A 28 -14.72 10.30 17.27
CA LYS A 28 -15.27 11.41 16.50
C LYS A 28 -14.15 12.19 15.83
N HIS A 29 -14.14 12.27 14.51
CA HIS A 29 -13.17 13.04 13.75
C HIS A 29 -13.86 14.11 12.89
N THR A 30 -13.30 15.32 12.85
CA THR A 30 -13.82 16.41 12.01
C THR A 30 -12.86 16.65 10.85
N PHE A 31 -13.28 16.32 9.64
CA PHE A 31 -12.49 16.54 8.43
C PHE A 31 -12.49 18.02 8.03
N SER A 32 -11.71 18.36 7.01
CA SER A 32 -11.68 19.71 6.41
C SER A 32 -13.05 20.22 5.93
N SER A 33 -14.01 19.33 5.67
CA SER A 33 -15.40 19.69 5.37
C SER A 33 -16.17 20.29 6.56
N GLY A 34 -15.60 20.24 7.77
CA GLY A 34 -16.22 20.73 9.00
C GLY A 34 -17.30 19.82 9.58
N THR A 35 -17.70 18.76 8.87
CA THR A 35 -18.70 17.80 9.35
C THR A 35 -18.03 16.72 10.18
N PRO A 36 -18.38 16.56 11.47
CA PRO A 36 -17.85 15.47 12.28
C PRO A 36 -18.42 14.13 11.83
N GLU A 37 -17.56 13.12 11.72
CA GLU A 37 -17.95 11.74 11.43
C GLU A 37 -17.49 10.83 12.58
N MET A 38 -18.32 9.84 12.89
CA MET A 38 -17.97 8.76 13.81
C MET A 38 -17.21 7.65 13.07
N GLY A 39 -16.35 6.94 13.79
CA GLY A 39 -15.59 5.84 13.21
C GLY A 39 -14.62 5.18 14.18
N VAL A 40 -13.80 4.30 13.63
CA VAL A 40 -12.71 3.62 14.33
C VAL A 40 -11.40 4.30 13.96
N LEU A 41 -10.63 4.73 14.95
CA LEU A 41 -9.27 5.24 14.77
C LEU A 41 -8.24 4.20 15.19
N LEU A 42 -7.41 3.76 14.25
CA LEU A 42 -6.33 2.81 14.47
C LEU A 42 -4.99 3.54 14.42
N GLN A 43 -4.42 3.83 15.58
CA GLN A 43 -3.12 4.52 15.69
C GLN A 43 -1.93 3.59 15.42
N SER A 44 -2.09 2.30 15.73
CA SER A 44 -1.10 1.27 15.44
C SER A 44 -1.74 0.01 14.83
N PRO A 45 -2.27 0.12 13.59
CA PRO A 45 -2.96 -0.98 12.93
C PRO A 45 -1.98 -2.12 12.60
N ARG A 46 -2.44 -3.37 12.69
CA ARG A 46 -1.71 -4.54 12.15
C ARG A 46 -2.22 -4.81 10.74
N LEU A 47 -1.31 -4.90 9.78
CA LEU A 47 -1.61 -4.93 8.35
C LEU A 47 -0.98 -6.15 7.69
N HIS A 48 -1.78 -6.93 6.97
CA HIS A 48 -1.26 -7.68 5.84
C HIS A 48 -1.23 -6.75 4.64
N ILE A 49 -0.08 -6.61 3.97
CA ILE A 49 0.05 -5.88 2.71
C ILE A 49 0.11 -6.90 1.58
N LEU A 50 -1.05 -7.11 0.96
CA LEU A 50 -1.25 -8.12 -0.07
C LEU A 50 -0.64 -7.71 -1.40
N ASP A 51 -0.68 -6.43 -1.73
CA ASP A 51 -0.12 -5.94 -2.98
C ASP A 51 0.09 -4.43 -2.94
N ILE A 52 0.94 -3.92 -3.81
CA ILE A 52 1.33 -2.51 -3.86
C ILE A 52 1.35 -2.03 -5.30
N SER A 53 0.62 -0.97 -5.57
CA SER A 53 0.62 -0.34 -6.89
C SER A 53 1.96 0.33 -7.21
N PRO A 54 2.24 0.65 -8.49
CA PRO A 54 3.25 1.66 -8.82
C PRO A 54 2.85 3.02 -8.24
N ARG A 55 3.77 3.99 -8.29
CA ARG A 55 3.45 5.38 -7.95
C ARG A 55 2.74 6.02 -9.13
N TYR A 56 1.50 6.42 -8.90
CA TYR A 56 0.73 7.19 -9.86
C TYR A 56 1.05 8.68 -9.74
N ILE A 57 1.06 9.37 -10.88
CA ILE A 57 1.16 10.82 -10.96
C ILE A 57 -0.28 11.35 -10.98
N GLU A 58 -0.64 12.08 -9.93
CA GLU A 58 -1.99 12.62 -9.74
C GLU A 58 -1.96 14.16 -9.83
N THR A 59 -2.92 14.76 -10.53
CA THR A 59 -3.11 16.21 -10.54
C THR A 59 -3.64 16.69 -9.19
N ARG A 60 -3.09 17.79 -8.64
CA ARG A 60 -3.55 18.33 -7.36
C ARG A 60 -4.90 19.03 -7.45
N ASP A 61 -5.17 19.66 -8.59
CA ASP A 61 -6.37 20.46 -8.82
C ASP A 61 -7.61 19.55 -9.00
N GLU A 62 -7.47 18.45 -9.74
CA GLU A 62 -8.60 17.57 -10.13
C GLU A 62 -8.55 16.19 -9.46
N GLY A 63 -7.41 15.80 -8.88
CA GLY A 63 -7.20 14.46 -8.34
C GLY A 63 -7.10 13.37 -9.41
N GLU A 64 -6.89 13.72 -10.68
CA GLU A 64 -6.82 12.75 -11.78
C GLU A 64 -5.46 12.04 -11.81
N ILE A 65 -5.46 10.71 -11.87
CA ILE A 65 -4.26 9.93 -12.20
C ILE A 65 -3.97 10.07 -13.69
N ILE A 66 -2.93 10.81 -14.04
CA ILE A 66 -2.55 11.11 -15.44
C ILE A 66 -1.40 10.23 -15.97
N GLY A 67 -0.75 9.45 -15.10
CA GLY A 67 0.16 8.40 -15.53
C GLY A 67 0.89 7.69 -14.38
N ILE A 68 1.92 6.93 -14.74
CA ILE A 68 2.69 6.08 -13.83
C ILE A 68 4.11 6.62 -13.78
N TYR A 69 4.61 6.90 -12.57
CA TYR A 69 5.95 7.45 -12.35
C TYR A 69 7.06 6.49 -12.78
N GLU A 70 6.91 5.19 -12.52
CA GLU A 70 7.84 4.14 -12.95
C GLU A 70 7.80 3.81 -14.45
N SER A 71 6.91 4.44 -15.24
CA SER A 71 6.89 4.24 -16.69
C SER A 71 8.11 4.91 -17.36
N PRO A 72 8.50 4.51 -18.59
CA PRO A 72 9.68 5.07 -19.27
C PRO A 72 9.72 6.61 -19.33
N ASN A 73 8.55 7.25 -19.46
CA ASN A 73 8.43 8.72 -19.54
C ASN A 73 7.86 9.34 -18.24
N GLY A 74 7.60 8.53 -17.22
CA GLY A 74 6.90 8.95 -16.00
C GLY A 74 7.70 9.95 -15.17
N TYR A 75 9.00 9.71 -15.05
CA TYR A 75 9.91 10.63 -14.36
C TYR A 75 9.93 12.00 -15.02
N ASP A 76 10.18 12.06 -16.33
CA ASP A 76 10.26 13.31 -17.08
C ASP A 76 8.92 14.07 -17.06
N MET A 77 7.79 13.34 -17.16
CA MET A 77 6.46 13.93 -17.02
C MET A 77 6.27 14.57 -15.64
N TYR A 78 6.64 13.87 -14.56
CA TYR A 78 6.54 14.41 -13.20
C TYR A 78 7.42 15.64 -12.99
N GLN A 79 8.66 15.63 -13.51
CA GLN A 79 9.55 16.79 -13.42
C GLN A 79 9.01 17.99 -14.22
N THR A 80 8.50 17.74 -15.43
CA THR A 80 7.98 18.78 -16.33
C THR A 80 6.74 19.48 -15.76
N LEU A 81 5.81 18.70 -15.17
CA LEU A 81 4.61 19.26 -14.56
C LEU A 81 4.90 19.99 -13.24
N GLY A 82 5.90 19.52 -12.48
CA GLY A 82 6.33 20.14 -11.24
C GLY A 82 5.47 19.79 -10.02
N LYS A 83 6.09 19.85 -8.84
CA LYS A 83 5.50 19.44 -7.55
C LYS A 83 4.29 20.28 -7.11
N ASP A 84 4.14 21.47 -7.68
CA ASP A 84 3.03 22.39 -7.43
C ASP A 84 1.75 21.97 -8.16
N LYS A 85 1.87 21.19 -9.24
CA LYS A 85 0.74 20.74 -10.06
C LYS A 85 0.40 19.26 -9.86
N VAL A 86 1.39 18.44 -9.55
CA VAL A 86 1.20 17.00 -9.37
C VAL A 86 1.72 16.50 -8.03
N VAL A 87 1.18 15.36 -7.60
CA VAL A 87 1.62 14.61 -6.42
C VAL A 87 1.72 13.13 -6.76
N LEU A 88 2.68 12.44 -6.15
CA LEU A 88 2.76 10.99 -6.25
C LEU A 88 1.80 10.33 -5.27
N ARG A 89 1.05 9.36 -5.76
CA ARG A 89 0.09 8.55 -5.02
C ARG A 89 0.41 7.08 -5.14
N ARG A 90 0.24 6.35 -4.04
CA ARG A 90 0.40 4.89 -4.01
C ARG A 90 -0.79 4.22 -3.32
N PHE A 91 -1.14 3.05 -3.80
CA PHE A 91 -2.20 2.22 -3.26
C PHE A 91 -1.61 0.93 -2.69
N TYR A 92 -2.08 0.55 -1.51
CA TYR A 92 -1.73 -0.69 -0.83
C TYR A 92 -3.01 -1.51 -0.68
N PHE A 93 -3.00 -2.76 -1.16
CA PHE A 93 -4.07 -3.71 -0.90
C PHE A 93 -3.82 -4.34 0.46
N ILE A 94 -4.76 -4.19 1.38
CA ILE A 94 -4.52 -4.57 2.77
C ILE A 94 -5.67 -5.34 3.40
N TYR A 95 -5.31 -6.19 4.36
CA TYR A 95 -6.19 -6.56 5.46
C TYR A 95 -5.70 -5.91 6.75
N LEU A 96 -6.64 -5.41 7.55
CA LEU A 96 -6.43 -5.11 8.96
C LEU A 96 -6.65 -6.40 9.75
N VAL A 97 -5.76 -6.70 10.68
CA VAL A 97 -5.85 -7.89 11.53
C VAL A 97 -5.81 -7.55 13.02
N ASP A 98 -6.31 -8.45 13.84
CA ASP A 98 -6.22 -8.36 15.29
C ASP A 98 -4.85 -8.87 15.82
N GLU A 99 -4.73 -8.94 17.15
CA GLU A 99 -3.51 -9.45 17.82
C GLU A 99 -3.27 -10.95 17.60
N LYS A 100 -4.27 -11.68 17.10
CA LYS A 100 -4.21 -13.11 16.74
C LYS A 100 -4.14 -13.32 15.23
N ASN A 101 -3.81 -12.26 14.49
CA ASN A 101 -3.66 -12.26 13.04
C ASN A 101 -4.96 -12.63 12.28
N GLN A 102 -6.12 -12.47 12.92
CA GLN A 102 -7.42 -12.68 12.31
C GLN A 102 -7.91 -11.41 11.63
N ASN A 103 -8.50 -11.54 10.45
CA ASN A 103 -8.99 -10.40 9.68
C ASN A 103 -10.09 -9.64 10.45
N LEU A 104 -9.93 -8.33 10.60
CA LEU A 104 -10.91 -7.42 11.19
C LEU A 104 -12.03 -7.04 10.22
N HIS A 105 -11.99 -7.52 8.98
CA HIS A 105 -13.01 -7.31 7.96
C HIS A 105 -12.97 -8.44 6.93
N ALA A 106 -14.10 -8.74 6.27
CA ALA A 106 -14.18 -9.89 5.36
C ALA A 106 -13.66 -9.60 3.95
N LYS A 107 -13.57 -8.32 3.55
CA LYS A 107 -13.11 -7.92 2.22
C LYS A 107 -11.85 -7.07 2.33
N PRO A 108 -10.79 -7.34 1.55
CA PRO A 108 -9.59 -6.53 1.59
C PRO A 108 -9.90 -5.10 1.13
N ILE A 109 -9.20 -4.13 1.68
CA ILE A 109 -9.42 -2.70 1.42
C ILE A 109 -8.18 -2.07 0.79
N VAL A 110 -8.36 -0.85 0.27
CA VAL A 110 -7.27 -0.11 -0.37
C VAL A 110 -6.87 1.08 0.47
N LEU A 111 -5.63 1.06 0.96
CA LEU A 111 -5.01 2.22 1.59
C LEU A 111 -4.34 3.07 0.53
N SER A 112 -4.88 4.28 0.33
CA SER A 112 -4.35 5.27 -0.59
C SER A 112 -3.53 6.32 0.16
N ILE A 113 -2.25 6.45 -0.17
CA ILE A 113 -1.34 7.41 0.48
C ILE A 113 -0.69 8.30 -0.58
N LYS A 114 -0.49 9.58 -0.26
CA LYS A 114 0.10 10.58 -1.16
C LYS A 114 1.31 11.25 -0.53
N GLY A 115 2.20 11.76 -1.39
CA GLY A 115 3.31 12.64 -1.00
C GLY A 115 4.24 12.03 0.06
N ILE A 116 4.68 12.85 1.02
CA ILE A 116 5.68 12.45 2.02
C ILE A 116 5.21 11.33 2.95
N ALA A 117 3.91 11.27 3.27
CA ALA A 117 3.34 10.17 4.04
C ALA A 117 3.51 8.83 3.31
N SER A 118 3.35 8.83 1.97
CA SER A 118 3.57 7.64 1.15
C SER A 118 5.04 7.24 1.09
N SER A 119 5.97 8.19 1.04
CA SER A 119 7.41 7.89 1.05
C SER A 119 7.80 7.21 2.36
N LYS A 120 7.47 7.84 3.49
CA LYS A 120 7.82 7.33 4.83
C LYS A 120 7.18 5.98 5.13
N PHE A 121 5.92 5.79 4.74
CA PHE A 121 5.27 4.49 4.88
C PHE A 121 5.97 3.41 4.06
N GLY A 122 6.32 3.70 2.79
CA GLY A 122 7.03 2.76 1.93
C GLY A 122 8.45 2.43 2.42
N GLU A 123 9.18 3.42 2.95
CA GLU A 123 10.50 3.24 3.56
C GLU A 123 10.43 2.33 4.80
N ALA A 124 9.48 2.61 5.71
CA ALA A 124 9.26 1.80 6.89
C ALA A 124 8.87 0.36 6.55
N TYR A 125 7.97 0.17 5.58
CA TYR A 125 7.56 -1.17 5.15
C TYR A 125 8.72 -1.95 4.52
N LYS A 126 9.55 -1.30 3.68
CA LYS A 126 10.74 -1.94 3.09
C LYS A 126 11.76 -2.36 4.15
N GLN A 127 11.92 -1.56 5.21
CA GLN A 127 12.80 -1.92 6.31
C GLN A 127 12.22 -3.08 7.13
N PHE A 128 10.92 -3.07 7.40
CA PHE A 128 10.21 -4.20 8.02
C PHE A 128 10.39 -5.50 7.23
N GLN A 129 10.25 -5.49 5.90
CA GLN A 129 10.45 -6.67 5.05
C GLN A 129 11.84 -7.29 5.26
N ARG A 130 12.89 -6.47 5.32
CA ARG A 130 14.25 -6.95 5.59
C ARG A 130 14.41 -7.55 6.97
N GLU A 131 13.81 -6.93 7.98
CA GLU A 131 13.86 -7.43 9.36
C GLU A 131 13.09 -8.75 9.49
N LEU A 132 11.97 -8.89 8.78
CA LEU A 132 11.22 -10.14 8.68
C LEU A 132 12.05 -11.26 8.02
N GLU A 133 12.80 -10.97 6.96
CA GLU A 133 13.71 -11.93 6.32
C GLU A 133 14.83 -12.39 7.24
N VAL A 134 15.39 -11.47 8.04
CA VAL A 134 16.42 -11.78 9.04
C VAL A 134 15.85 -12.71 10.12
N ALA A 135 14.68 -12.35 10.68
CA ALA A 135 14.01 -13.16 11.69
C ALA A 135 13.63 -14.55 11.16
N PHE A 136 13.11 -14.63 9.93
CA PHE A 136 12.80 -15.90 9.27
C PHE A 136 14.04 -16.77 9.10
N ALA A 137 15.16 -16.21 8.63
CA ALA A 137 16.39 -16.97 8.46
C ALA A 137 16.88 -17.55 9.78
N LYS A 138 16.79 -16.80 10.89
CA LYS A 138 17.12 -17.32 12.21
C LYS A 138 16.14 -18.38 12.71
N TYR A 139 14.85 -18.15 12.54
CA TYR A 139 13.80 -19.11 12.86
C TYR A 139 14.00 -20.46 12.14
N MET A 140 14.41 -20.42 10.87
CA MET A 140 14.66 -21.61 10.04
C MET A 140 16.06 -22.19 10.17
N GLY A 141 16.97 -21.56 10.92
CA GLY A 141 18.38 -21.95 10.98
C GLY A 141 19.13 -21.83 9.65
N SER A 142 18.70 -20.89 8.78
CA SER A 142 19.28 -20.66 7.45
C SER A 142 20.06 -19.34 7.36
N SER A 143 20.74 -19.14 6.23
CA SER A 143 21.31 -17.84 5.88
C SER A 143 20.23 -16.85 5.48
N VAL A 144 20.48 -15.55 5.70
CA VAL A 144 19.59 -14.47 5.26
C VAL A 144 19.63 -14.39 3.74
N ALA A 145 18.46 -14.35 3.11
CA ALA A 145 18.28 -14.18 1.68
C ALA A 145 17.03 -13.34 1.42
N GLU A 146 17.08 -12.52 0.37
CA GLU A 146 15.92 -11.76 -0.10
C GLU A 146 14.78 -12.71 -0.46
N LYS A 147 13.56 -12.34 -0.07
CA LYS A 147 12.35 -13.12 -0.33
C LYS A 147 11.49 -12.44 -1.38
N CYS A 148 10.65 -13.25 -2.02
CA CYS A 148 9.73 -12.77 -3.03
C CYS A 148 8.51 -12.08 -2.39
N THR A 149 7.73 -11.39 -3.22
CA THR A 149 6.53 -10.67 -2.78
C THR A 149 5.54 -11.59 -2.07
N GLU A 150 5.38 -12.83 -2.55
CA GLU A 150 4.48 -13.85 -1.98
C GLU A 150 4.79 -14.11 -0.51
N PHE A 151 6.07 -14.21 -0.16
CA PHE A 151 6.49 -14.35 1.23
C PHE A 151 6.15 -13.10 2.06
N HIS A 152 6.43 -11.90 1.54
CA HIS A 152 6.18 -10.67 2.29
C HIS A 152 4.69 -10.39 2.54
N ARG A 153 3.79 -10.90 1.69
CA ARG A 153 2.32 -10.78 1.88
C ARG A 153 1.85 -11.45 3.17
N LEU A 154 2.53 -12.51 3.59
CA LEU A 154 2.25 -13.25 4.82
C LEU A 154 2.78 -12.50 6.07
N GLY A 155 3.62 -11.49 5.86
CA GLY A 155 4.12 -10.61 6.91
C GLY A 155 3.04 -9.68 7.46
N ILE A 156 3.17 -9.32 8.74
CA ILE A 156 2.27 -8.41 9.44
C ILE A 156 3.01 -7.13 9.82
N PHE A 157 2.74 -6.08 9.07
CA PHE A 157 3.31 -4.77 9.33
C PHE A 157 2.44 -4.02 10.37
N GLN A 158 3.04 -3.61 11.48
CA GLN A 158 2.35 -2.84 12.53
C GLN A 158 3.00 -1.45 12.73
N PRO A 159 2.72 -0.47 11.86
CA PRO A 159 3.21 0.90 12.02
C PRO A 159 2.52 1.61 13.18
N THR A 160 3.16 2.63 13.73
CA THR A 160 2.59 3.61 14.64
C THR A 160 2.72 5.00 14.01
N PHE A 161 1.61 5.75 13.99
CA PHE A 161 1.56 7.05 13.34
C PHE A 161 1.70 8.21 14.33
N ILE A 162 2.39 9.27 13.90
CA ILE A 162 2.46 10.56 14.60
C ILE A 162 2.07 11.71 13.67
N PRO A 163 1.53 12.83 14.20
CA PRO A 163 1.39 14.04 13.42
C PRO A 163 2.78 14.63 13.15
N SER A 164 3.07 14.96 11.89
CA SER A 164 4.31 15.66 11.51
C SER A 164 3.99 16.82 10.58
N HIS A 165 4.69 17.94 10.78
CA HIS A 165 4.59 19.11 9.92
C HIS A 165 5.67 19.04 8.84
N GLU A 166 5.28 18.60 7.65
CA GLU A 166 6.20 18.17 6.59
C GLU A 166 6.09 19.01 5.30
N PRO A 167 7.16 19.13 4.48
CA PRO A 167 8.50 18.61 4.75
C PRO A 167 9.22 19.47 5.80
N LYS A 168 9.99 18.84 6.68
CA LYS A 168 10.72 19.55 7.75
C LYS A 168 11.61 20.67 7.22
N ASP A 169 12.24 20.45 6.07
CA ASP A 169 13.21 21.34 5.45
C ASP A 169 12.59 22.34 4.45
N ALA A 170 11.26 22.50 4.43
CA ALA A 170 10.63 23.47 3.55
C ALA A 170 11.09 24.91 3.90
N PRO A 171 11.57 25.71 2.92
CA PRO A 171 12.07 27.05 3.17
C PRO A 171 10.97 28.02 3.61
N ASN A 172 9.72 27.83 3.14
CA ASN A 172 8.59 28.64 3.57
C ASN A 172 7.60 27.82 4.42
N PRO A 173 7.05 28.39 5.51
CA PRO A 173 6.04 27.70 6.33
C PRO A 173 4.77 27.29 5.57
N LYS A 174 4.39 28.03 4.52
CA LYS A 174 3.22 27.74 3.67
C LYS A 174 3.38 26.46 2.84
N ASP A 175 4.61 26.01 2.64
CA ASP A 175 4.94 24.80 1.87
C ASP A 175 4.92 23.55 2.78
N LYS A 176 4.59 23.72 4.07
CA LYS A 176 4.44 22.65 5.05
C LYS A 176 2.98 22.30 5.26
N SER A 177 2.72 21.05 5.60
CA SER A 177 1.38 20.55 5.90
C SER A 177 1.45 19.52 7.00
N TRP A 178 0.43 19.50 7.85
CA TRP A 178 0.26 18.44 8.85
C TRP A 178 -0.15 17.15 8.16
N VAL A 179 0.62 16.10 8.40
CA VAL A 179 0.40 14.78 7.84
C VAL A 179 0.63 13.72 8.93
N ALA A 180 -0.14 12.64 8.87
CA ALA A 180 0.17 11.44 9.64
C ALA A 180 1.31 10.70 8.94
N VAL A 181 2.42 10.46 9.65
CA VAL A 181 3.57 9.72 9.14
C VAL A 181 3.90 8.56 10.08
N VAL A 182 4.50 7.51 9.53
CA VAL A 182 5.05 6.42 10.35
C VAL A 182 6.20 6.98 11.18
N ASP A 183 6.09 6.83 12.50
CA ASP A 183 7.15 7.16 13.46
C ASP A 183 8.04 5.94 13.72
N SER A 184 7.37 4.83 14.01
CA SER A 184 7.98 3.54 14.31
C SER A 184 7.04 2.43 13.86
N TYR A 185 7.51 1.19 13.91
CA TYR A 185 6.69 0.00 13.69
C TYR A 185 7.20 -1.13 14.57
N LYS A 186 6.34 -2.10 14.90
CA LYS A 186 6.81 -3.31 15.57
C LYS A 186 7.57 -4.18 14.57
N SER A 187 8.72 -4.68 14.99
CA SER A 187 9.61 -5.52 14.18
C SER A 187 9.89 -6.82 14.92
N PRO A 188 9.99 -7.96 14.21
CA PRO A 188 10.41 -9.21 14.83
C PRO A 188 11.84 -9.08 15.37
N LYS A 189 12.14 -9.80 16.45
CA LYS A 189 13.48 -9.88 17.00
C LYS A 189 14.44 -10.48 15.96
N PRO A 190 15.66 -9.94 15.83
CA PRO A 190 16.65 -10.48 14.91
C PRO A 190 17.08 -11.93 15.21
N ASP A 191 16.76 -12.46 16.39
CA ASP A 191 17.01 -13.86 16.76
C ASP A 191 15.92 -14.84 16.29
N GLY A 192 14.82 -14.33 15.71
CA GLY A 192 13.70 -15.11 15.19
C GLY A 192 12.75 -15.67 16.26
N SER A 193 12.94 -15.33 17.54
CA SER A 193 12.17 -15.93 18.65
C SER A 193 10.68 -15.60 18.64
N ASP A 194 10.29 -14.50 18.00
CA ASP A 194 8.90 -14.03 17.85
C ASP A 194 8.46 -13.95 16.38
N PHE A 195 9.17 -14.61 15.46
CA PHE A 195 8.88 -14.56 14.02
C PHE A 195 7.39 -14.84 13.69
N LEU A 196 6.80 -15.84 14.33
CA LEU A 196 5.39 -16.23 14.11
C LEU A 196 4.38 -15.19 14.59
N GLU A 197 4.77 -14.21 15.42
CA GLU A 197 3.89 -13.08 15.76
C GLU A 197 3.69 -12.11 14.58
N PHE A 198 4.58 -12.19 13.59
CA PHE A 198 4.65 -11.30 12.43
C PHE A 198 4.40 -12.04 11.10
N PHE A 199 4.03 -13.32 11.14
CA PHE A 199 3.90 -14.15 9.95
C PHE A 199 2.71 -15.10 10.05
N SER A 200 1.85 -15.10 9.02
CA SER A 200 0.63 -15.93 8.96
C SER A 200 0.70 -16.92 7.80
N GLU A 201 1.44 -18.02 7.99
CA GLU A 201 1.58 -19.08 6.95
C GLU A 201 0.22 -19.65 6.53
N GLU A 202 -0.72 -19.76 7.47
CA GLU A 202 -2.07 -20.29 7.21
C GLU A 202 -2.90 -19.45 6.23
N LYS A 203 -2.48 -18.21 5.94
CA LYS A 203 -3.13 -17.30 5.00
C LYS A 203 -2.68 -17.47 3.56
N GLU A 204 -1.65 -18.27 3.28
CA GLU A 204 -1.07 -18.42 1.95
C GLU A 204 -2.10 -18.78 0.88
N ALA A 205 -2.91 -19.82 1.11
CA ALA A 205 -3.93 -20.25 0.13
C ALA A 205 -5.03 -19.19 -0.09
N GLU A 206 -5.42 -18.47 0.96
CA GLU A 206 -6.40 -17.37 0.88
C GLU A 206 -5.84 -16.22 0.02
N PHE A 207 -4.62 -15.80 0.30
CA PHE A 207 -3.99 -14.68 -0.40
C PHE A 207 -3.66 -15.02 -1.85
N GLU A 208 -3.19 -16.22 -2.13
CA GLU A 208 -2.94 -16.66 -3.50
C GLU A 208 -4.23 -16.66 -4.33
N THR A 209 -5.31 -17.24 -3.80
CA THR A 209 -6.62 -17.23 -4.46
C THR A 209 -7.10 -15.80 -4.72
N LEU A 210 -6.93 -14.91 -3.73
CA LEU A 210 -7.34 -13.52 -3.84
C LEU A 210 -6.54 -12.75 -4.89
N ILE A 211 -5.22 -12.93 -4.95
CA ILE A 211 -4.36 -12.26 -5.94
C ILE A 211 -4.64 -12.78 -7.34
N GLN A 212 -4.82 -14.09 -7.51
CA GLN A 212 -5.19 -14.70 -8.79
C GLN A 212 -6.56 -14.19 -9.30
N ALA A 213 -7.50 -13.95 -8.38
CA ALA A 213 -8.80 -13.36 -8.71
C ALA A 213 -8.73 -11.85 -9.02
N ASN A 214 -7.63 -11.18 -8.64
CA ASN A 214 -7.43 -9.74 -8.80
C ASN A 214 -6.07 -9.41 -9.44
N PRO A 215 -5.75 -9.96 -10.63
CA PRO A 215 -4.42 -9.83 -11.25
C PRO A 215 -4.06 -8.38 -11.62
N GLU A 216 -5.06 -7.50 -11.62
CA GLU A 216 -4.96 -6.11 -12.02
C GLU A 216 -4.56 -5.16 -10.88
N PHE A 217 -4.46 -5.63 -9.63
CA PHE A 217 -4.13 -4.74 -8.51
C PHE A 217 -2.72 -4.15 -8.63
N SER A 218 -1.70 -5.00 -8.83
CA SER A 218 -0.31 -4.58 -9.04
C SER A 218 -0.10 -3.81 -10.35
N HIS A 219 -0.90 -4.10 -11.39
CA HIS A 219 -0.60 -3.69 -12.77
C HIS A 219 -1.55 -2.65 -13.38
N ARG A 220 -2.78 -2.46 -12.88
CA ARG A 220 -3.81 -1.60 -13.52
C ARG A 220 -4.73 -0.83 -12.57
N ILE A 221 -4.32 -0.52 -11.33
CA ILE A 221 -5.09 0.45 -10.52
C ILE A 221 -5.24 1.82 -11.22
N GLY A 222 -4.41 2.14 -12.21
CA GLY A 222 -4.54 3.33 -13.05
C GLY A 222 -5.66 3.26 -14.09
N LYS A 223 -6.31 4.42 -14.30
CA LYS A 223 -7.32 4.83 -15.30
C LYS A 223 -8.57 3.93 -15.54
N THR A 224 -8.51 2.63 -15.35
CA THR A 224 -9.63 1.70 -15.63
C THR A 224 -9.97 0.77 -14.46
N SER A 225 -9.28 0.88 -13.32
CA SER A 225 -9.64 0.09 -12.14
C SER A 225 -10.90 0.63 -11.46
N ALA A 226 -11.85 -0.26 -11.21
CA ALA A 226 -13.02 -0.01 -10.37
C ALA A 226 -12.64 0.58 -9.00
N VAL A 227 -11.44 0.29 -8.49
CA VAL A 227 -10.91 0.83 -7.23
C VAL A 227 -10.71 2.34 -7.30
N VAL A 228 -10.10 2.85 -8.39
CA VAL A 228 -9.86 4.29 -8.54
C VAL A 228 -11.15 5.03 -8.84
N ALA A 229 -12.02 4.46 -9.68
CA ALA A 229 -13.35 5.01 -9.93
C ALA A 229 -14.17 5.12 -8.63
N GLU A 230 -14.19 4.06 -7.82
CA GLU A 230 -14.89 4.05 -6.53
C GLU A 230 -14.25 5.00 -5.52
N HIS A 231 -12.92 5.08 -5.49
CA HIS A 231 -12.24 6.08 -4.68
C HIS A 231 -12.66 7.50 -5.07
N HIS A 232 -12.60 7.86 -6.36
CA HIS A 232 -13.01 9.18 -6.86
C HIS A 232 -14.47 9.48 -6.51
N ARG A 233 -15.37 8.50 -6.66
CA ARG A 233 -16.76 8.60 -6.24
C ARG A 233 -16.88 8.92 -4.74
N LEU A 234 -16.13 8.23 -3.89
CA LEU A 234 -16.15 8.40 -2.44
C LEU A 234 -15.56 9.74 -1.98
N VAL A 235 -14.57 10.28 -2.71
CA VAL A 235 -13.97 11.59 -2.40
C VAL A 235 -14.60 12.78 -3.15
N GLY A 236 -15.63 12.53 -3.98
CA GLY A 236 -16.41 13.57 -4.66
C GLY A 236 -15.76 14.16 -5.90
N VAL A 237 -14.87 13.42 -6.59
CA VAL A 237 -14.26 13.82 -7.86
C VAL A 237 -15.14 13.32 -9.02
N SER A 238 -15.60 14.21 -9.90
CA SER A 238 -16.52 13.87 -11.01
C SER A 238 -15.98 14.26 -12.39
N HIS A 239 -15.51 13.29 -13.21
CA HIS A 239 -15.59 13.38 -14.68
C HIS A 239 -15.31 12.06 -15.43
N GLU A 240 -15.86 11.97 -16.66
CA GLU A 240 -15.65 10.89 -17.63
C GLU A 240 -14.21 10.91 -18.17
N MET A 241 -13.51 9.78 -18.04
CA MET A 241 -12.11 9.65 -18.44
C MET A 241 -12.00 9.20 -19.90
N ASN A 242 -11.31 9.99 -20.73
CA ASN A 242 -10.80 9.50 -22.01
C ASN A 242 -9.66 8.50 -21.74
N ALA A 243 -9.78 7.30 -22.31
CA ALA A 243 -8.76 6.25 -22.21
C ALA A 243 -7.40 6.77 -22.72
N LEU A 244 -6.34 6.58 -21.93
CA LEU A 244 -4.98 6.75 -22.44
C LEU A 244 -4.68 5.64 -23.46
N PRO A 245 -3.86 5.93 -24.49
CA PRO A 245 -3.46 4.92 -25.45
C PRO A 245 -2.75 3.77 -24.74
N SER A 246 -3.23 2.55 -24.99
CA SER A 246 -2.59 1.32 -24.55
C SER A 246 -1.15 1.27 -25.06
N ALA A 247 -0.19 0.99 -24.17
CA ALA A 247 1.16 0.65 -24.59
C ALA A 247 1.11 -0.53 -25.57
N PRO A 248 1.93 -0.55 -26.65
CA PRO A 248 1.91 -1.62 -27.61
C PRO A 248 2.30 -2.93 -26.93
N VAL A 249 1.38 -3.90 -26.96
CA VAL A 249 1.65 -5.29 -26.59
C VAL A 249 2.50 -5.87 -27.71
N HIS A 250 3.82 -5.99 -27.50
CA HIS A 250 4.63 -6.84 -28.35
C HIS A 250 4.27 -8.30 -28.08
N HIS A 251 3.35 -8.83 -28.87
CA HIS A 251 3.16 -10.27 -29.01
C HIS A 251 4.39 -10.86 -29.72
N THR A 252 5.35 -11.35 -28.96
CA THR A 252 6.29 -12.34 -29.49
C THR A 252 5.65 -13.71 -29.32
N ALA A 253 4.95 -14.16 -30.36
CA ALA A 253 4.51 -15.54 -30.46
C ALA A 253 5.75 -16.44 -30.53
N ALA A 254 6.05 -17.15 -29.44
CA ALA A 254 7.02 -18.24 -29.48
C ALA A 254 6.40 -19.40 -30.26
N LEU A 255 6.78 -19.52 -31.53
CA LEU A 255 6.59 -20.71 -32.34
C LEU A 255 7.25 -21.89 -31.62
N VAL A 256 6.43 -22.84 -31.20
CA VAL A 256 6.85 -24.19 -30.83
C VAL A 256 7.55 -24.79 -32.03
N THR A 257 8.87 -24.91 -31.95
CA THR A 257 9.63 -25.81 -32.80
C THR A 257 10.44 -26.71 -31.89
N THR A 258 9.96 -27.94 -31.73
CA THR A 258 10.72 -29.05 -31.17
C THR A 258 11.99 -29.24 -31.98
N ASN A 259 13.17 -29.17 -31.36
CA ASN A 259 14.29 -29.95 -31.83
C ASN A 259 15.23 -30.33 -30.69
N SER A 260 15.40 -31.64 -30.56
CA SER A 260 16.30 -32.32 -29.64
C SER A 260 17.74 -31.90 -29.87
N LYS A 261 18.43 -31.51 -28.79
CA LYS A 261 19.80 -31.91 -28.44
C LYS A 261 20.19 -31.23 -27.13
N MET A 262 19.83 -31.89 -26.02
CA MET A 262 20.70 -31.89 -24.85
C MET A 262 22.01 -32.52 -25.28
N GLU A 263 23.12 -31.80 -25.17
CA GLU A 263 24.42 -32.34 -24.74
C GLU A 263 25.44 -31.19 -24.70
N ASN A 264 26.20 -31.17 -23.60
CA ASN A 264 27.45 -30.45 -23.35
C ASN A 264 27.37 -29.04 -22.74
N LEU A 265 27.29 -29.03 -21.41
CA LEU A 265 27.98 -28.05 -20.55
C LEU A 265 29.43 -28.52 -20.30
N PRO A 266 30.35 -27.59 -20.03
CA PRO A 266 31.30 -27.79 -18.95
C PRO A 266 31.26 -26.64 -17.92
N TYR A 267 31.18 -27.06 -16.65
CA TYR A 267 31.36 -26.37 -15.36
C TYR A 267 31.31 -24.84 -15.28
#